data_AF-A0A964Y3P9-F1
#
_entry.id   AF-A0A964Y3P9-F1
#
_cell.length_a   1.000
_cell.length_b   1.000
_cell.length_c   1.000
_cell.angle_alpha   90.00
_cell.angle_beta   90.00
_cell.angle_gamma   90.00
#
_symmetry.space_group_name_H-M   'P 1'
#
loop_
_entity.id
_entity.type
_entity.pdbx_description
1 polymer ?
#
loop_
_entity_poly.entity_id
_entity_poly.type
_entity_poly.pdbx_seq_one_letter_code
_entity_poly.pdbx_strand_id
1 'polypeptide(L)'
;MKNPVIALFGESQKGSYNTLIHIRSLIELSDHFGEPIGDSSAINLAIQALHFQKELIFMRVKEEGYSFSDYLKGIELLEKATIKINLVAICLPGVGHGEIIEETFKLCEKRGSLFIASPQDLYDYLTDRPYKIY
;
A
#
# COMPACT_ATOMS: atom_id res chain seq x y z
N MET A 1 22.62 -8.30 1.57
CA MET A 1 21.37 -7.92 2.28
C MET A 1 20.24 -7.95 1.27
N LYS A 2 19.01 -8.27 1.67
CA LYS A 2 17.86 -8.24 0.75
C LYS A 2 17.45 -6.79 0.47
N ASN A 3 17.09 -6.51 -0.77
CA ASN A 3 16.62 -5.18 -1.16
C ASN A 3 15.38 -4.79 -0.32
N PRO A 4 15.30 -3.56 0.18
CA PRO A 4 14.12 -3.06 0.88
C PRO A 4 12.93 -3.02 -0.07
N VAL A 5 11.81 -3.60 0.36
CA VAL A 5 10.57 -3.70 -0.40
C VAL A 5 9.51 -2.84 0.26
N ILE A 6 8.82 -2.03 -0.53
CA ILE A 6 7.67 -1.24 -0.09
C ILE A 6 6.41 -1.91 -0.66
N ALA A 7 5.44 -2.25 0.19
CA ALA A 7 4.12 -2.63 -0.27
C ALA A 7 3.31 -1.37 -0.57
N LEU A 8 2.67 -1.33 -1.72
CA LEU A 8 1.88 -0.20 -2.18
C LEU A 8 0.54 -0.69 -2.70
N PHE A 9 -0.52 -0.02 -2.27
CA PHE A 9 -1.88 -0.27 -2.72
C PHE A 9 -2.35 0.95 -3.50
N GLY A 10 -3.06 0.74 -4.59
CA GLY A 10 -3.52 1.87 -5.40
C GLY A 10 -4.39 1.45 -6.55
N GLU A 11 -5.12 2.44 -7.07
CA GLU A 11 -5.87 2.27 -8.29
C GLU A 11 -4.93 2.32 -9.50
N SER A 12 -5.15 1.44 -10.46
CA SER A 12 -4.39 1.40 -11.69
C SER A 12 -5.26 0.95 -12.85
N GLN A 13 -4.88 1.28 -14.08
CA GLN A 13 -5.62 0.90 -15.28
C GLN A 13 -5.43 -0.59 -15.61
N LYS A 14 -4.21 -1.09 -15.45
CA LYS A 14 -3.79 -2.47 -15.73
C LYS A 14 -3.48 -3.23 -14.44
N GLY A 15 -3.23 -4.54 -14.58
CA GLY A 15 -2.87 -5.43 -13.48
C GLY A 15 -4.04 -6.27 -12.96
N SER A 16 -3.72 -7.37 -12.29
CA SER A 16 -4.71 -8.31 -11.74
C SER A 16 -5.09 -7.91 -10.32
N TYR A 17 -6.40 -7.92 -10.03
CA TYR A 17 -6.90 -7.82 -8.67
C TYR A 17 -6.49 -9.04 -7.83
N ASN A 18 -6.51 -8.89 -6.51
CA ASN A 18 -6.20 -9.94 -5.53
C ASN A 18 -4.86 -10.67 -5.74
N THR A 19 -3.87 -9.98 -6.31
CA THR A 19 -2.55 -10.52 -6.62
C THR A 19 -1.47 -9.51 -6.21
N LEU A 20 -0.43 -10.00 -5.54
CA LEU A 20 0.76 -9.22 -5.21
C LEU A 20 1.74 -9.26 -6.39
N ILE A 21 2.03 -8.11 -6.98
CA ILE A 21 2.93 -8.00 -8.13
C ILE A 21 4.25 -7.38 -7.66
N HIS A 22 5.36 -8.08 -7.87
CA HIS A 22 6.68 -7.55 -7.53
C HIS A 22 7.22 -6.72 -8.69
N ILE A 23 7.53 -5.45 -8.44
CA ILE A 23 8.03 -4.49 -9.43
C ILE A 23 9.39 -3.96 -9.00
N ARG A 24 10.35 -3.96 -9.93
CA ARG A 24 11.75 -3.58 -9.71
C ARG A 24 12.24 -2.49 -10.66
N SER A 25 11.43 -2.10 -11.64
CA SER A 25 11.79 -1.07 -12.61
C SER A 25 10.58 -0.24 -13.04
N LEU A 26 10.85 0.95 -13.59
CA LEU A 26 9.81 1.81 -14.17
C LEU A 26 9.14 1.18 -15.41
N ILE A 27 9.85 0.30 -16.12
CA ILE A 27 9.31 -0.45 -17.26
C ILE A 27 8.24 -1.43 -16.76
N GLU A 28 8.58 -2.26 -15.76
CA GLU A 28 7.63 -3.16 -15.12
C GLU A 28 6.44 -2.39 -14.51
N LEU A 29 6.69 -1.22 -13.92
CA LEU A 29 5.64 -0.35 -13.41
C LEU A 29 4.65 0.03 -14.51
N SER A 30 5.14 0.53 -15.64
CA SER A 30 4.32 0.93 -16.80
C SER A 30 3.52 -0.26 -17.36
N ASP A 31 4.14 -1.44 -17.44
CA ASP A 31 3.48 -2.65 -17.95
C ASP A 31 2.34 -3.12 -17.02
N HIS A 32 2.54 -3.01 -15.71
CA HIS A 32 1.59 -3.49 -14.71
C HIS A 32 0.52 -2.48 -14.31
N PHE A 33 0.82 -1.18 -14.26
CA PHE A 33 -0.13 -0.16 -13.82
C PHE A 33 -0.89 0.47 -14.98
N GLY A 34 -0.29 0.53 -16.17
CA GLY A 34 -0.83 1.31 -17.29
C GLY A 34 -0.68 2.81 -17.07
N GLU A 35 -1.56 3.59 -17.69
CA GLU A 35 -1.53 5.04 -17.54
C GLU A 35 -2.10 5.47 -16.16
N PRO A 36 -1.58 6.55 -15.56
CA PRO A 36 -2.14 7.10 -14.34
C PRO A 36 -3.60 7.50 -14.51
N ILE A 37 -4.44 7.09 -13.55
CA ILE A 37 -5.84 7.50 -13.48
C ILE A 37 -5.92 8.67 -12.51
N GLY A 38 -6.30 9.85 -13.01
CA GLY A 38 -6.44 11.07 -12.21
C GLY A 38 -5.16 11.44 -11.44
N ASP A 39 -5.33 11.93 -10.21
CA ASP A 39 -4.25 12.28 -9.28
C ASP A 39 -3.88 11.10 -8.35
N SER A 40 -3.72 9.89 -8.88
CA SER A 40 -3.38 8.71 -8.07
C SER A 40 -2.03 8.92 -7.35
N SER A 41 -2.10 8.93 -6.01
CA SER A 41 -0.91 9.09 -5.16
C SER A 41 -0.04 7.85 -5.18
N ALA A 42 -0.62 6.67 -5.47
CA ALA A 42 0.11 5.42 -5.54
C ALA A 42 1.19 5.43 -6.62
N ILE A 43 0.88 5.87 -7.84
CA ILE A 43 1.86 5.89 -8.94
C ILE A 43 3.03 6.82 -8.63
N ASN A 44 2.75 8.00 -8.07
CA ASN A 44 3.79 8.95 -7.69
C ASN A 44 4.73 8.37 -6.62
N LEU A 45 4.18 7.64 -5.64
CA LEU A 45 4.98 6.93 -4.63
C LEU A 45 5.78 5.78 -5.25
N ALA A 46 5.19 5.04 -6.19
CA ALA A 46 5.86 3.94 -6.88
C ALA A 46 7.09 4.42 -7.65
N ILE A 47 6.96 5.50 -8.43
CA ILE A 47 8.05 6.11 -9.19
C ILE A 47 9.17 6.54 -8.24
N GLN A 48 8.84 7.22 -7.14
CA GLN A 48 9.82 7.66 -6.15
C GLN A 48 10.54 6.48 -5.49
N ALA A 49 9.81 5.45 -5.07
CA ALA A 49 10.38 4.26 -4.46
C ALA A 49 11.41 3.58 -5.39
N LEU A 50 11.05 3.39 -6.66
CA LEU A 50 11.94 2.81 -7.67
C LEU A 50 13.16 3.70 -7.94
N HIS A 51 12.97 5.03 -7.98
CA HIS A 51 14.07 5.98 -8.13
C HIS A 51 15.09 5.87 -6.98
N PHE A 52 14.63 5.65 -5.75
CA PHE A 52 15.47 5.42 -4.57
C PHE A 52 15.91 3.95 -4.39
N GLN A 53 15.90 3.16 -5.47
CA GLN A 53 16.36 1.77 -5.50
C GLN A 53 15.63 0.86 -4.48
N LYS A 54 14.36 1.16 -4.22
CA LYS A 54 13.46 0.27 -3.46
C LYS A 54 12.71 -0.61 -4.43
N GLU A 55 12.48 -1.86 -4.03
CA GLU A 55 11.58 -2.75 -4.75
C GLU A 55 10.13 -2.49 -4.28
N LEU A 56 9.17 -2.83 -5.11
CA LEU A 56 7.76 -2.67 -4.82
C LEU A 56 7.04 -4.00 -4.82
N ILE A 57 6.12 -4.17 -3.87
CA ILE A 57 5.00 -5.11 -4.03
C ILE A 57 3.76 -4.25 -4.24
N PHE A 58 3.19 -4.33 -5.42
CA PHE A 58 1.96 -3.64 -5.74
C PHE A 58 0.74 -4.53 -5.60
N MET A 59 -0.32 -3.96 -5.03
CA MET A 59 -1.64 -4.55 -4.95
C MET A 59 -2.65 -3.56 -5.57
N ARG A 60 -3.18 -3.92 -6.72
CA ARG A 60 -4.24 -3.13 -7.38
C ARG A 60 -5.52 -3.16 -6.56
N VAL A 61 -6.05 -2.00 -6.23
CA VAL A 61 -7.41 -1.83 -5.69
C VAL A 61 -8.33 -1.28 -6.78
N LYS A 62 -9.63 -1.57 -6.68
CA LYS A 62 -10.61 -1.10 -7.67
C LYS A 62 -10.83 0.41 -7.62
N GLU A 63 -10.83 0.98 -6.42
CA GLU A 63 -11.02 2.40 -6.16
C GLU A 63 -10.19 2.77 -4.92
N GLU A 64 -9.23 3.68 -5.11
CA GLU A 64 -8.32 4.15 -4.06
C GLU A 64 -9.11 4.81 -2.93
N GLY A 65 -8.84 4.41 -1.68
CA GLY A 65 -9.54 4.93 -0.49
C GLY A 65 -10.92 4.33 -0.19
N TYR A 66 -11.56 3.67 -1.15
CA TYR A 66 -12.94 3.19 -1.00
C TYR A 66 -13.11 1.67 -1.08
N SER A 67 -12.21 0.94 -1.74
CA SER A 67 -12.36 -0.51 -1.96
C SER A 67 -11.92 -1.35 -0.76
N PHE A 68 -12.65 -1.27 0.37
CA PHE A 68 -12.32 -1.91 1.65
C PHE A 68 -11.90 -3.38 1.54
N SER A 69 -12.66 -4.17 0.77
CA SER A 69 -12.39 -5.59 0.58
C SER A 69 -11.03 -5.86 -0.07
N ASP A 70 -10.61 -5.00 -1.00
CA ASP A 70 -9.35 -5.17 -1.73
C ASP A 70 -8.16 -4.90 -0.82
N TYR A 71 -8.27 -3.87 0.05
CA TYR A 71 -7.24 -3.56 1.05
C TYR A 71 -7.06 -4.69 2.05
N LEU A 72 -8.15 -5.15 2.70
CA LEU A 72 -8.08 -6.25 3.66
C LEU A 72 -7.55 -7.53 2.99
N LYS A 73 -7.96 -7.80 1.75
CA LYS A 73 -7.46 -8.95 1.00
C LYS A 73 -5.96 -8.85 0.73
N GLY A 74 -5.47 -7.68 0.32
CA GLY A 74 -4.05 -7.48 0.07
C GLY A 74 -3.21 -7.55 1.35
N ILE A 75 -3.71 -7.05 2.48
CA ILE A 75 -3.07 -7.20 3.79
C ILE A 75 -2.97 -8.68 4.17
N GLU A 76 -4.05 -9.46 4.00
CA GLU A 76 -4.06 -10.91 4.21
C GLU A 76 -3.02 -11.62 3.32
N LEU A 77 -2.94 -11.22 2.04
CA LEU A 77 -1.95 -11.78 1.10
C LEU A 77 -0.51 -11.43 1.49
N LEU A 78 -0.24 -10.20 1.94
CA LEU A 78 1.07 -9.77 2.41
C LEU A 78 1.48 -10.49 3.69
N GLU A 79 0.52 -10.73 4.58
CA GLU A 79 0.77 -11.48 5.80
C GLU A 79 1.19 -12.92 5.47
N LYS A 80 0.47 -13.57 4.54
CA LYS A 80 0.75 -14.94 4.08
C LYS A 80 1.99 -15.05 3.19
N ALA A 81 2.37 -13.97 2.50
CA ALA A 81 3.59 -13.94 1.71
C ALA A 81 4.78 -14.28 2.62
N THR A 82 5.51 -15.35 2.28
CA THR A 82 6.57 -15.92 3.12
C THR A 82 7.56 -14.85 3.61
N ILE A 83 8.16 -15.07 4.79
CA ILE A 83 9.11 -14.21 5.53
C ILE A 83 10.35 -13.78 4.69
N LYS A 84 10.45 -14.19 3.42
CA LYS A 84 11.61 -13.96 2.58
C LYS A 84 11.68 -12.56 1.95
N ILE A 85 10.68 -11.69 2.08
CA ILE A 85 10.77 -10.29 1.63
C ILE A 85 11.21 -9.36 2.77
N ASN A 86 12.10 -8.42 2.48
CA ASN A 86 12.49 -7.36 3.42
C ASN A 86 11.48 -6.21 3.31
N LEU A 87 10.26 -6.45 3.79
CA LEU A 87 9.19 -5.46 3.76
C LEU A 87 9.54 -4.33 4.75
N VAL A 88 9.87 -3.14 4.25
CA VAL A 88 10.28 -2.01 5.10
C VAL A 88 9.17 -0.99 5.30
N ALA A 89 8.19 -0.93 4.39
CA ALA A 89 7.05 -0.05 4.54
C ALA A 89 5.81 -0.59 3.82
N ILE A 90 4.63 -0.13 4.27
CA ILE A 90 3.33 -0.32 3.62
C ILE A 90 2.71 1.05 3.41
N CYS A 91 2.28 1.33 2.18
CA CYS A 91 1.67 2.60 1.77
C CYS A 91 0.23 2.35 1.30
N LEU A 92 -0.73 3.03 1.93
CA LEU A 92 -2.16 2.96 1.61
C LEU A 92 -2.71 4.37 1.32
N PRO A 93 -2.37 4.96 0.16
CA PRO A 93 -2.86 6.30 -0.18
C PRO A 93 -4.39 6.34 -0.22
N GLY A 94 -4.96 7.42 0.31
CA GLY A 94 -6.40 7.68 0.32
C GLY A 94 -7.16 6.90 1.39
N VAL A 95 -6.47 6.14 2.26
CA VAL A 95 -7.11 5.31 3.28
C VAL A 95 -6.99 5.96 4.65
N GLY A 96 -8.09 6.55 5.13
CA GLY A 96 -8.26 7.01 6.51
C GLY A 96 -9.07 6.07 7.41
N HIS A 97 -9.57 4.94 6.89
CA HIS A 97 -10.51 4.09 7.63
C HIS A 97 -9.83 3.28 8.75
N GLY A 98 -10.41 3.38 9.96
CA GLY A 98 -9.87 2.76 11.17
C GLY A 98 -9.47 1.29 11.03
N GLU A 99 -10.38 0.45 10.55
CA GLU A 99 -10.14 -1.00 10.47
C GLU A 99 -8.96 -1.37 9.55
N ILE A 100 -8.82 -0.73 8.38
CA ILE A 100 -7.73 -1.03 7.44
C ILE A 100 -6.40 -0.62 8.04
N ILE A 101 -6.36 0.56 8.67
CA ILE A 101 -5.14 1.07 9.31
C ILE A 101 -4.73 0.20 10.49
N GLU A 102 -5.67 -0.24 11.32
CA GLU A 102 -5.40 -1.16 12.45
C GLU A 102 -4.82 -2.50 11.97
N GLU A 103 -5.41 -3.12 10.94
CA GLU A 103 -4.88 -4.36 10.37
C GLU A 103 -3.49 -4.16 9.74
N THR A 104 -3.25 -2.99 9.13
CA THR A 104 -1.95 -2.63 8.59
C THR A 104 -0.91 -2.43 9.68
N PHE A 105 -1.26 -1.77 10.80
CA PHE A 105 -0.37 -1.61 11.94
C PHE A 105 0.04 -2.95 12.54
N LYS A 106 -0.90 -3.89 12.73
CA LYS A 106 -0.58 -5.25 13.21
C LYS A 106 0.43 -5.94 12.29
N LEU A 107 0.28 -5.80 10.98
CA LEU A 107 1.22 -6.35 10.01
C LEU A 107 2.59 -5.66 10.08
N CYS A 108 2.62 -4.33 10.18
CA CYS A 108 3.84 -3.54 10.35
C CYS A 108 4.60 -3.94 11.61
N GLU A 109 3.94 -4.07 12.77
CA GLU A 109 4.55 -4.53 14.02
C GLU A 109 5.15 -5.93 13.88
N LYS A 110 4.40 -6.87 13.28
CA LYS A 110 4.86 -8.24 13.05
C LYS A 110 6.09 -8.32 12.14
N ARG A 111 6.24 -7.36 11.21
CA ARG A 111 7.31 -7.35 10.21
C ARG A 111 8.44 -6.37 10.52
N GLY A 112 8.30 -5.50 11.53
CA GLY A 112 9.20 -4.38 11.77
C GLY A 112 9.19 -3.35 10.62
N SER A 113 8.06 -3.22 9.94
CA SER A 113 7.86 -2.29 8.82
C SER A 113 7.23 -0.98 9.28
N LEU A 114 7.36 0.08 8.47
CA LEU A 114 6.68 1.35 8.69
C LEU A 114 5.32 1.39 7.97
N PHE A 115 4.35 2.08 8.54
CA PHE A 115 3.15 2.49 7.81
C PHE A 115 3.36 3.92 7.30
N ILE A 116 3.13 4.15 6.01
CA ILE A 116 3.20 5.48 5.39
C ILE A 116 1.78 5.91 5.04
N ALA A 117 1.33 6.98 5.70
CA ALA A 117 0.06 7.64 5.46
C ALA A 117 0.30 9.07 4.96
N SER A 118 -0.63 9.61 4.18
CA SER A 118 -0.65 11.05 3.91
C SER A 118 -1.14 11.81 5.16
N PRO A 119 -0.89 13.13 5.26
CA PRO A 119 -1.44 13.95 6.34
C PRO A 119 -2.97 13.89 6.41
N GLN A 120 -3.65 13.80 5.25
CA GLN A 120 -5.10 13.70 5.16
C GLN A 120 -5.58 12.37 5.73
N ASP A 121 -5.01 11.26 5.28
CA ASP A 121 -5.35 9.91 5.75
C ASP A 121 -5.17 9.77 7.26
N LEU A 122 -4.08 10.33 7.79
CA LEU A 122 -3.82 10.34 9.23
C LEU A 122 -4.85 11.17 9.99
N TYR A 123 -5.22 12.35 9.48
CA TYR A 123 -6.26 13.18 10.10
C TYR A 123 -7.60 12.46 10.14
N ASP A 124 -8.00 11.86 9.01
CA ASP A 124 -9.26 11.12 8.90
C ASP A 124 -9.27 9.96 9.89
N TYR A 125 -8.21 9.15 9.97
CA TYR A 125 -8.07 8.08 10.96
C TYR A 125 -8.20 8.54 12.42
N LEU A 126 -7.55 9.65 12.77
CA LEU A 126 -7.59 10.18 14.13
C LEU A 126 -8.95 10.77 14.51
N THR A 127 -9.76 11.16 13.52
CA THR A 127 -11.07 11.79 13.73
C THR A 127 -12.26 10.88 13.44
N ASP A 128 -12.05 9.73 12.79
CA ASP A 128 -13.04 8.69 12.52
C ASP A 128 -13.52 7.98 13.81
N ARG A 129 -12.75 8.09 14.90
CA ARG A 129 -13.20 7.59 16.22
C ARG A 129 -14.10 8.61 16.90
N PRO A 130 -15.32 8.23 17.35
CA PRO A 130 -16.08 9.10 18.24
C PRO A 130 -15.22 9.34 19.48
N TYR A 131 -14.96 10.61 19.81
CA TYR A 131 -14.26 11.01 21.03
C TYR A 131 -14.79 10.18 22.21
N LYS A 132 -14.00 9.22 22.71
CA LYS A 132 -14.15 8.77 24.09
C LYS A 132 -13.56 9.88 24.94
N ILE A 133 -14.43 10.80 25.36
CA ILE A 133 -14.13 11.76 26.42
C ILE A 133 -13.78 10.90 27.65
N TYR A 134 -12.48 10.86 27.98
CA TYR A 134 -11.99 10.26 29.22
C TYR A 134 -12.38 11.12 30.42
#